data_AF-A0A8H7GGD4-F1
#
_entry.id   AF-A0A8H7GGD4-F1
#
_cell.length_a   1.000
_cell.length_b   1.000
_cell.length_c   1.000
_cell.angle_alpha   90.00
_cell.angle_beta   90.00
_cell.angle_gamma   90.00
#
_symmetry.space_group_name_H-M   'P 1'
#
loop_
_entity.id
_entity.type
_entity.pdbx_description
1 polymer ?
#
loop_
_entity_poly.entity_id
_entity_poly.type
_entity_poly.pdbx_seq_one_letter_code
_entity_poly.pdbx_strand_id
1 'polypeptide(L)'
;MSSPTVYLVSGANRGIGLALVKALVSRYNDTIVFAGARNPTVAAELAELVQKFPGRVHIIKLTSCDKQDNNAAVKEIEKIEGRLDVVIANAGISAYYGPALTTPEDQLREHFNINVVGTHILFQATYPLLSKSTASPKFIPISSAAGSITDGASVPIGRIAYGCSKAAENYLACKLHFEHPKLTVFARERDPAMGSRPLISPEESATSVLNLVENSTREKDGATMPQRGIFIVIEGLDRSGKTTQTALLYDALKAAGIAVNQLKFPDRTTSIGKMIDSYLRSKSDLDDQAIHLLFSANRWEIASGIYALLNSGVSIVADRYAFSGVAFSASKGLSFEWCRSPDIGLPAPDLTIFLDVDPEVARTRGGYGEERYEKEEMQRRVRGWFKHIGAEMAGTEAAGGKWVTLNAGGEVDAVQQGIWDLVEPLVKRGFEEPVAKLWEEHISSQTRQ
;
A
#
# COMPACT_ATOMS: atom_id res chain seq x y z
N MET A 1 6.91 35.00 17.26
CA MET A 1 5.58 34.55 16.78
C MET A 1 5.83 33.65 15.59
N SER A 2 5.04 32.59 15.40
CA SER A 2 5.06 31.80 14.16
C SER A 2 4.85 32.72 12.95
N SER A 3 5.42 32.36 11.80
CA SER A 3 5.07 33.03 10.54
C SER A 3 3.65 32.60 10.15
N PRO A 4 2.80 33.52 9.64
CA PRO A 4 1.44 33.18 9.23
C PRO A 4 1.43 32.06 8.19
N THR A 5 0.41 31.20 8.26
CA THR A 5 0.21 30.22 7.19
C THR A 5 -0.39 30.91 5.97
N VAL A 6 0.20 30.69 4.80
CA VAL A 6 -0.19 31.38 3.55
C VAL A 6 -1.00 30.43 2.66
N TYR A 7 -2.26 30.76 2.44
CA TYR A 7 -3.21 29.97 1.65
C TYR A 7 -3.50 30.61 0.30
N LEU A 8 -3.69 29.76 -0.71
CA LEU A 8 -4.37 30.11 -1.96
C LEU A 8 -5.62 29.24 -2.12
N VAL A 9 -6.78 29.85 -2.34
CA VAL A 9 -8.03 29.15 -2.65
C VAL A 9 -8.49 29.55 -4.04
N SER A 10 -8.58 28.59 -4.98
CA SER A 10 -9.10 28.86 -6.33
C SER A 10 -10.64 28.77 -6.38
N GLY A 11 -11.28 29.56 -7.24
CA GLY A 11 -12.73 29.59 -7.36
C GLY A 11 -13.42 30.14 -6.10
N ALA A 12 -12.81 31.14 -5.46
CA ALA A 12 -13.22 31.66 -4.16
C ALA A 12 -14.39 32.66 -4.20
N ASN A 13 -14.93 32.97 -5.38
CA ASN A 13 -15.94 34.03 -5.54
C ASN A 13 -17.35 33.63 -5.10
N ARG A 14 -17.64 32.34 -4.89
CA ARG A 14 -18.94 31.83 -4.44
C ARG A 14 -18.84 30.43 -3.86
N GLY A 15 -19.93 29.96 -3.25
CA GLY A 15 -20.08 28.56 -2.80
C GLY A 15 -18.97 28.14 -1.85
N ILE A 16 -18.46 26.92 -2.03
CA ILE A 16 -17.45 26.32 -1.13
C ILE A 16 -16.17 27.16 -1.07
N GLY A 17 -15.70 27.69 -2.20
CA GLY A 17 -14.49 28.51 -2.23
C GLY A 17 -14.61 29.77 -1.36
N LEU A 18 -15.75 30.44 -1.42
CA LEU A 18 -16.01 31.61 -0.57
C LEU A 18 -16.15 31.22 0.90
N ALA A 19 -16.86 30.12 1.19
CA ALA A 19 -17.00 29.60 2.54
C ALA A 19 -15.65 29.18 3.15
N LEU A 20 -14.74 28.62 2.35
CA LEU A 20 -13.35 28.31 2.75
C LEU A 20 -12.60 29.58 3.16
N VAL A 21 -12.65 30.64 2.36
CA VAL A 21 -12.01 31.91 2.70
C VAL A 21 -12.59 32.47 4.00
N LYS A 22 -13.93 32.53 4.13
CA LYS A 22 -14.62 32.98 5.35
C LYS A 22 -14.18 32.17 6.59
N ALA A 23 -14.12 30.85 6.47
CA ALA A 23 -13.75 29.96 7.56
C ALA A 23 -12.27 30.10 7.95
N LEU A 24 -11.35 30.19 6.98
CA LEU A 24 -9.91 30.38 7.23
C LEU A 24 -9.64 31.65 8.06
N VAL A 25 -10.20 32.79 7.63
CA VAL A 25 -9.92 34.08 8.27
C VAL A 25 -10.60 34.24 9.63
N SER A 26 -11.71 33.53 9.85
CA SER A 26 -12.46 33.54 11.10
C SER A 26 -11.91 32.56 12.14
N ARG A 27 -11.38 31.41 11.70
CA ARG A 27 -10.87 30.35 12.59
C ARG A 27 -9.45 30.61 13.07
N TYR A 28 -8.62 31.18 12.22
CA TYR A 28 -7.19 31.35 12.49
C TYR A 28 -6.85 32.84 12.50
N ASN A 29 -6.15 33.30 13.54
CA ASN A 29 -5.71 34.70 13.60
C ASN A 29 -4.39 34.91 12.82
N ASP A 30 -3.57 33.87 12.66
CA ASP A 30 -2.24 33.90 12.04
C ASP A 30 -2.27 33.26 10.64
N THR A 31 -3.06 33.85 9.74
CA THR A 31 -3.29 33.31 8.39
C THR A 31 -3.53 34.41 7.38
N ILE A 32 -2.91 34.24 6.20
CA ILE A 32 -3.06 35.09 5.03
C ILE A 32 -3.67 34.26 3.91
N VAL A 33 -4.71 34.77 3.26
CA VAL A 33 -5.51 34.06 2.26
C VAL A 33 -5.56 34.86 0.97
N PHE A 34 -5.04 34.25 -0.09
CA PHE A 34 -5.22 34.68 -1.46
C PHE A 34 -6.47 34.01 -2.03
N ALA A 35 -7.52 34.80 -2.27
CA ALA A 35 -8.79 34.37 -2.83
C ALA A 35 -8.76 34.52 -4.36
N GLY A 36 -8.56 33.40 -5.06
CA GLY A 36 -8.54 33.34 -6.52
C GLY A 36 -9.93 33.40 -7.13
N ALA A 37 -10.20 34.42 -7.93
CA ALA A 37 -11.46 34.62 -8.62
C ALA A 37 -11.24 34.91 -10.11
N ARG A 38 -12.07 34.31 -10.99
CA ARG A 38 -12.01 34.57 -12.44
C ARG A 38 -12.22 36.04 -12.78
N ASN A 39 -13.16 36.67 -12.08
CA ASN A 39 -13.46 38.09 -12.23
C ASN A 39 -13.51 38.77 -10.85
N PRO A 40 -12.38 39.33 -10.37
CA PRO A 40 -12.30 39.97 -9.06
C PRO A 40 -13.28 41.14 -8.86
N THR A 41 -13.61 41.88 -9.92
CA THR A 41 -14.42 43.11 -9.80
C THR A 41 -15.87 42.87 -9.44
N VAL A 42 -16.37 41.64 -9.63
CA VAL A 42 -17.75 41.26 -9.33
C VAL A 42 -17.89 40.45 -8.04
N ALA A 43 -16.82 40.33 -7.24
CA ALA A 43 -16.81 39.55 -6.01
C ALA A 43 -17.09 40.41 -4.75
N ALA A 44 -18.31 40.95 -4.65
CA ALA A 44 -18.71 41.86 -3.57
C ALA A 44 -18.43 41.28 -2.16
N GLU A 45 -18.80 40.02 -1.92
CA GLU A 45 -18.55 39.36 -0.62
C GLU A 45 -17.06 39.18 -0.31
N LEU A 46 -16.21 38.97 -1.32
CA LEU A 46 -14.76 38.95 -1.10
C LEU A 46 -14.24 40.35 -0.76
N ALA A 47 -14.77 41.40 -1.39
CA ALA A 47 -14.39 42.78 -1.09
C ALA A 47 -14.75 43.16 0.36
N GLU A 48 -15.92 42.73 0.85
CA GLU A 48 -16.30 42.87 2.27
C GLU A 48 -15.31 42.16 3.21
N LEU A 49 -14.83 40.96 2.85
CA LEU A 49 -13.83 40.24 3.64
C LEU A 49 -12.48 40.96 3.66
N VAL A 50 -12.05 41.55 2.54
CA VAL A 50 -10.83 42.38 2.50
C VAL A 50 -10.96 43.58 3.44
N GLN A 51 -12.11 44.25 3.45
CA GLN A 51 -12.35 45.38 4.36
C GLN A 51 -12.38 44.94 5.83
N LYS A 52 -12.98 43.79 6.12
CA LYS A 52 -13.09 43.25 7.48
C LYS A 52 -11.76 42.70 8.01
N PHE A 53 -10.90 42.18 7.15
CA PHE A 53 -9.62 41.55 7.49
C PHE A 53 -8.46 42.13 6.67
N PRO A 54 -8.13 43.44 6.86
CA PRO A 54 -7.14 44.13 6.05
C PRO A 54 -5.76 43.47 6.17
N GLY A 55 -5.07 43.31 5.03
CA GLY A 55 -3.76 42.67 4.94
C GLY A 55 -3.77 41.14 5.04
N ARG A 56 -4.89 40.54 5.46
CA ARG A 56 -5.02 39.07 5.61
C ARG A 56 -5.77 38.42 4.45
N VAL A 57 -6.63 39.16 3.74
CA VAL A 57 -7.33 38.67 2.56
C VAL A 57 -6.91 39.48 1.35
N HIS A 58 -6.48 38.78 0.31
CA HIS A 58 -6.07 39.37 -0.96
C HIS A 58 -6.87 38.74 -2.09
N ILE A 59 -7.56 39.55 -2.88
CA ILE A 59 -8.27 39.04 -4.06
C ILE A 59 -7.31 39.06 -5.24
N ILE A 60 -7.18 37.93 -5.92
CA ILE A 60 -6.33 37.81 -7.10
C ILE A 60 -7.12 37.24 -8.27
N LYS A 61 -6.85 37.76 -9.47
CA LYS A 61 -7.42 37.20 -10.68
C LYS A 61 -6.80 35.83 -10.94
N LEU A 62 -7.64 34.80 -11.01
CA LEU A 62 -7.21 33.43 -11.25
C LEU A 62 -8.31 32.66 -11.97
N THR A 63 -8.01 32.26 -13.20
CA THR A 63 -8.93 31.59 -14.11
C THR A 63 -8.46 30.17 -14.39
N SER A 64 -9.32 29.18 -14.19
CA SER A 64 -9.03 27.79 -14.56
C SER A 64 -8.65 27.70 -16.04
N CYS A 65 -7.63 26.90 -16.34
CA CYS A 65 -7.09 26.69 -17.69
C CYS A 65 -6.38 27.88 -18.35
N ASP A 66 -6.18 29.01 -17.65
CA ASP A 66 -5.43 30.14 -18.19
C ASP A 66 -4.02 30.22 -17.57
N LYS A 67 -3.03 29.71 -18.29
CA LYS A 67 -1.63 29.69 -17.82
C LYS A 67 -1.06 31.10 -17.58
N GLN A 68 -1.45 32.08 -18.39
CA GLN A 68 -0.92 33.44 -18.26
C GLN A 68 -1.49 34.11 -17.01
N ASP A 69 -2.79 33.97 -16.79
CA ASP A 69 -3.49 34.49 -15.61
C ASP A 69 -2.95 33.87 -14.32
N ASN A 70 -2.75 32.54 -14.29
CA ASN A 70 -2.21 31.84 -13.11
C ASN A 70 -0.76 32.26 -12.81
N ASN A 71 0.09 32.42 -13.83
CA ASN A 71 1.45 32.91 -13.66
C ASN A 71 1.49 34.36 -13.16
N ALA A 72 0.59 35.22 -13.65
CA ALA A 72 0.47 36.59 -13.16
C ALA A 72 0.03 36.62 -11.69
N ALA A 73 -0.97 35.81 -11.33
CA ALA A 73 -1.45 35.67 -9.95
C ALA A 73 -0.31 35.26 -8.99
N VAL A 74 0.49 34.27 -9.39
CA VAL A 74 1.63 33.79 -8.59
C VAL A 74 2.70 34.86 -8.42
N LYS A 75 2.98 35.67 -9.44
CA LYS A 75 3.91 36.82 -9.30
C LYS A 75 3.40 37.86 -8.29
N GLU A 76 2.09 38.10 -8.24
CA GLU A 76 1.52 39.01 -7.22
C GLU A 76 1.60 38.41 -5.81
N ILE A 77 1.32 37.11 -5.65
CA ILE A 77 1.50 36.41 -4.36
C ILE A 77 2.97 36.48 -3.91
N GLU A 78 3.91 36.25 -4.83
CA GLU A 78 5.34 36.28 -4.54
C GLU A 78 5.81 37.65 -4.04
N LYS A 79 5.28 38.75 -4.60
CA LYS A 79 5.59 40.10 -4.13
C LYS A 79 5.11 40.38 -2.72
N ILE A 80 4.00 39.76 -2.29
CA ILE A 80 3.37 40.03 -1.00
C ILE A 80 3.97 39.13 0.09
N GLU A 81 3.98 37.80 -0.12
CA GLU A 81 4.41 36.82 0.90
C GLU A 81 5.62 35.96 0.48
N GLY A 82 6.01 35.96 -0.80
CA GLY A 82 7.17 35.22 -1.30
C GLY A 82 7.05 33.69 -1.31
N ARG A 83 6.00 33.11 -0.71
CA ARG A 83 5.76 31.66 -0.58
C ARG A 83 4.27 31.32 -0.51
N LEU A 84 3.97 30.03 -0.63
CA LEU A 84 2.66 29.44 -0.34
C LEU A 84 2.85 28.21 0.55
N ASP A 85 1.98 28.01 1.54
CA ASP A 85 1.98 26.77 2.34
C ASP A 85 0.91 25.81 1.88
N VAL A 86 -0.27 26.33 1.55
CA VAL A 86 -1.41 25.50 1.19
C VAL A 86 -2.10 26.08 -0.03
N VAL A 87 -2.26 25.26 -1.06
CA VAL A 87 -3.13 25.57 -2.20
C VAL A 87 -4.34 24.65 -2.15
N ILE A 88 -5.52 25.23 -2.01
CA ILE A 88 -6.80 24.52 -2.14
C ILE A 88 -7.31 24.75 -3.56
N ALA A 89 -7.11 23.76 -4.42
CA ALA A 89 -7.55 23.75 -5.81
C ALA A 89 -9.05 23.39 -5.86
N ASN A 90 -9.88 24.38 -5.51
CA ASN A 90 -11.34 24.23 -5.40
C ASN A 90 -12.11 24.53 -6.69
N ALA A 91 -11.53 25.31 -7.62
CA ALA A 91 -12.21 25.65 -8.86
C ALA A 91 -12.56 24.41 -9.69
N GLY A 92 -13.85 24.26 -10.02
CA GLY A 92 -14.34 23.14 -10.83
C GLY A 92 -15.78 23.34 -11.30
N ILE A 93 -16.23 22.49 -12.23
CA ILE A 93 -17.60 22.50 -12.78
C ILE A 93 -18.25 21.12 -12.68
N SER A 94 -19.58 21.12 -12.60
CA SER A 94 -20.49 19.98 -12.77
C SER A 94 -21.71 20.50 -13.55
N ALA A 95 -21.50 20.84 -14.81
CA ALA A 95 -22.41 21.64 -15.63
C ALA A 95 -23.46 20.83 -16.40
N TYR A 96 -23.26 19.52 -16.60
CA TYR A 96 -24.19 18.67 -17.36
C TYR A 96 -24.68 17.48 -16.56
N TYR A 97 -25.97 17.17 -16.73
CA TYR A 97 -26.66 16.03 -16.15
C TYR A 97 -27.46 15.30 -17.23
N GLY A 98 -27.18 14.02 -17.44
CA GLY A 98 -27.87 13.22 -18.45
C GLY A 98 -27.36 11.78 -18.52
N PRO A 99 -28.09 10.89 -19.22
CA PRO A 99 -27.64 9.53 -19.47
C PRO A 99 -26.27 9.49 -20.15
N ALA A 100 -25.47 8.47 -19.83
CA ALA A 100 -24.16 8.28 -20.45
C ALA A 100 -24.26 8.21 -21.98
N LEU A 101 -25.30 7.53 -22.50
CA LEU A 101 -25.54 7.34 -23.93
C LEU A 101 -25.74 8.66 -24.71
N THR A 102 -26.28 9.69 -24.06
CA THR A 102 -26.66 10.94 -24.73
C THR A 102 -25.85 12.14 -24.24
N THR A 103 -24.79 11.90 -23.47
CA THR A 103 -23.93 12.99 -22.97
C THR A 103 -23.11 13.56 -24.13
N PRO A 104 -23.23 14.87 -24.42
CA PRO A 104 -22.46 15.50 -25.50
C PRO A 104 -20.94 15.47 -25.24
N GLU A 105 -20.13 15.31 -26.29
CA GLU A 105 -18.67 15.20 -26.17
C GLU A 105 -18.02 16.51 -25.73
N ASP A 106 -18.61 17.66 -26.07
CA ASP A 106 -18.16 18.97 -25.60
C ASP A 106 -18.26 19.08 -24.07
N GLN A 107 -19.29 18.48 -23.46
CA GLN A 107 -19.43 18.44 -22.00
C GLN A 107 -18.33 17.61 -21.36
N LEU A 108 -17.98 16.45 -21.95
CA LEU A 108 -16.82 15.65 -21.49
C LEU A 108 -15.52 16.47 -21.56
N ARG A 109 -15.28 17.14 -22.71
CA ARG A 109 -14.07 17.96 -22.92
C ARG A 109 -14.00 19.16 -21.98
N GLU A 110 -15.11 19.86 -21.78
CA GLU A 110 -15.18 21.04 -20.92
C GLU A 110 -14.90 20.68 -19.46
N HIS A 111 -15.54 19.62 -18.94
CA HIS A 111 -15.30 19.15 -17.56
C HIS A 111 -13.86 18.69 -17.37
N PHE A 112 -13.30 17.94 -18.33
CA PHE A 112 -11.91 17.51 -18.26
C PHE A 112 -10.94 18.70 -18.30
N ASN A 113 -11.20 19.66 -19.19
CA ASN A 113 -10.38 20.86 -19.29
C ASN A 113 -10.39 21.60 -17.94
N ILE A 114 -11.55 21.96 -17.41
CA ILE A 114 -11.62 22.77 -16.18
C ILE A 114 -11.14 22.00 -14.94
N ASN A 115 -11.62 20.78 -14.71
CA ASN A 115 -11.37 20.04 -13.47
C ASN A 115 -10.01 19.33 -13.44
N VAL A 116 -9.41 19.04 -14.60
CA VAL A 116 -8.13 18.30 -14.66
C VAL A 116 -7.02 19.21 -15.16
N VAL A 117 -7.17 19.74 -16.38
CA VAL A 117 -6.14 20.60 -17.00
C VAL A 117 -5.98 21.90 -16.21
N GLY A 118 -7.09 22.48 -15.75
CA GLY A 118 -7.09 23.67 -14.90
C GLY A 118 -6.38 23.45 -13.57
N THR A 119 -6.66 22.36 -12.88
CA THR A 119 -6.00 21.97 -11.63
C THR A 119 -4.50 21.73 -11.84
N HIS A 120 -4.10 21.07 -12.93
CA HIS A 120 -2.70 20.86 -13.27
C HIS A 120 -1.96 22.18 -13.58
N ILE A 121 -2.57 23.08 -14.36
CA ILE A 121 -1.99 24.41 -14.63
C ILE A 121 -1.79 25.21 -13.34
N LEU A 122 -2.77 25.16 -12.43
CA LEU A 122 -2.67 25.79 -11.12
C LEU A 122 -1.50 25.21 -10.30
N PHE A 123 -1.35 23.89 -10.29
CA PHE A 123 -0.20 23.23 -9.65
C PHE A 123 1.11 23.73 -10.23
N GLN A 124 1.27 23.70 -11.55
CA GLN A 124 2.49 24.16 -12.23
C GLN A 124 2.84 25.61 -11.89
N ALA A 125 1.84 26.50 -11.86
CA ALA A 125 2.04 27.90 -11.54
C ALA A 125 2.45 28.09 -10.07
N THR A 126 1.84 27.36 -9.14
CA THR A 126 2.01 27.57 -7.69
C THR A 126 3.18 26.81 -7.07
N TYR A 127 3.66 25.74 -7.73
CA TYR A 127 4.77 24.90 -7.25
C TYR A 127 6.04 25.68 -6.85
N PRO A 128 6.52 26.68 -7.62
CA PRO A 128 7.68 27.48 -7.22
C PRO A 128 7.52 28.18 -5.88
N LEU A 129 6.31 28.58 -5.49
CA LEU A 129 6.04 29.18 -4.18
C LEU A 129 5.83 28.13 -3.08
N LEU A 130 5.16 27.02 -3.40
CA LEU A 130 4.99 25.89 -2.48
C LEU A 130 6.34 25.29 -2.07
N SER A 131 7.28 25.17 -3.01
CA SER A 131 8.63 24.65 -2.74
C SER A 131 9.49 25.53 -1.83
N LYS A 132 9.10 26.79 -1.62
CA LYS A 132 9.75 27.71 -0.68
C LYS A 132 9.16 27.64 0.72
N SER A 133 8.05 26.92 0.91
CA SER A 133 7.50 26.70 2.25
C SER A 133 8.50 25.95 3.11
N THR A 134 8.75 26.46 4.31
CA THR A 134 9.49 25.76 5.36
C THR A 134 8.57 24.91 6.25
N ALA A 135 7.25 24.92 5.98
CA ALA A 135 6.27 24.06 6.61
C ALA A 135 6.16 22.72 5.86
N SER A 136 5.11 21.94 6.12
CA SER A 136 4.71 20.80 5.28
C SER A 136 3.75 21.31 4.19
N PRO A 137 4.24 21.70 2.99
CA PRO A 137 3.41 22.32 1.98
C PRO A 137 2.35 21.35 1.44
N LYS A 138 1.16 21.87 1.16
CA LYS A 138 0.01 21.07 0.73
C LYS A 138 -0.59 21.59 -0.56
N PHE A 139 -0.92 20.69 -1.47
CA PHE A 139 -1.71 20.98 -2.66
C PHE A 139 -2.93 20.08 -2.67
N ILE A 140 -4.12 20.66 -2.53
CA ILE A 140 -5.36 19.94 -2.22
C ILE A 140 -6.41 20.19 -3.31
N PRO A 141 -6.49 19.32 -4.33
CA PRO A 141 -7.63 19.27 -5.25
C PRO A 141 -8.92 18.89 -4.52
N ILE A 142 -9.98 19.69 -4.72
CA ILE A 142 -11.30 19.37 -4.20
C ILE A 142 -12.02 18.46 -5.20
N SER A 143 -12.02 17.16 -4.89
CA SER A 143 -12.67 16.13 -5.71
C SER A 143 -14.10 15.82 -5.21
N SER A 144 -14.63 14.66 -5.59
CA SER A 144 -15.99 14.21 -5.30
C SER A 144 -16.05 12.69 -5.30
N ALA A 145 -16.98 12.12 -4.52
CA ALA A 145 -17.26 10.69 -4.56
C ALA A 145 -17.65 10.19 -5.96
N ALA A 146 -18.17 11.08 -6.83
CA ALA A 146 -18.43 10.75 -8.24
C ALA A 146 -17.15 10.39 -9.03
N GLY A 147 -15.96 10.75 -8.54
CA GLY A 147 -14.67 10.37 -9.12
C GLY A 147 -14.18 8.98 -8.70
N SER A 148 -14.83 8.32 -7.75
CA SER A 148 -14.49 6.95 -7.33
C SER A 148 -14.94 5.96 -8.41
N ILE A 149 -14.03 5.06 -8.80
CA ILE A 149 -14.30 4.01 -9.80
C ILE A 149 -15.21 2.92 -9.20
N THR A 150 -15.07 2.61 -7.92
CA THR A 150 -15.85 1.56 -7.24
C THR A 150 -17.21 2.08 -6.83
N ASP A 151 -17.24 3.15 -6.03
CA ASP A 151 -18.46 3.64 -5.41
C ASP A 151 -19.16 4.64 -6.32
N GLY A 152 -18.43 5.63 -6.82
CA GLY A 152 -18.97 6.72 -7.64
C GLY A 152 -19.60 6.23 -8.94
N ALA A 153 -18.94 5.31 -9.65
CA ALA A 153 -19.44 4.76 -10.90
C ALA A 153 -20.69 3.87 -10.75
N SER A 154 -20.90 3.31 -9.55
CA SER A 154 -22.08 2.46 -9.26
C SER A 154 -23.35 3.27 -9.04
N VAL A 155 -23.23 4.56 -8.70
CA VAL A 155 -24.37 5.43 -8.40
C VAL A 155 -25.09 5.81 -9.70
N PRO A 156 -26.40 5.52 -9.86
CA PRO A 156 -27.14 5.73 -11.11
C PRO A 156 -27.54 7.19 -11.32
N ILE A 157 -26.59 8.12 -11.16
CA ILE A 157 -26.79 9.54 -11.41
C ILE A 157 -26.09 9.88 -12.73
N GLY A 158 -26.82 10.50 -13.66
CA GLY A 158 -26.32 10.90 -14.98
C GLY A 158 -25.27 12.01 -14.92
N ARG A 159 -24.04 11.71 -14.50
CA ARG A 159 -22.94 12.66 -14.31
C ARG A 159 -21.61 12.15 -14.88
N ILE A 160 -21.65 11.43 -16.01
CA ILE A 160 -20.46 10.81 -16.60
C ILE A 160 -19.32 11.81 -16.85
N ALA A 161 -19.61 12.99 -17.41
CA ALA A 161 -18.60 14.00 -17.68
C ALA A 161 -17.90 14.50 -16.39
N TYR A 162 -18.69 14.75 -15.35
CA TYR A 162 -18.17 15.15 -14.05
C TYR A 162 -17.38 14.03 -13.39
N GLY A 163 -17.96 12.81 -13.30
CA GLY A 163 -17.32 11.65 -12.68
C GLY A 163 -15.99 11.31 -13.33
N CYS A 164 -15.94 11.19 -14.67
CA CYS A 164 -14.69 10.94 -15.39
C CYS A 164 -13.64 12.03 -15.14
N SER A 165 -14.04 13.30 -15.13
CA SER A 165 -13.10 14.40 -14.84
C SER A 165 -12.57 14.36 -13.41
N LYS A 166 -13.38 13.96 -12.42
CA LYS A 166 -12.95 13.83 -11.02
C LYS A 166 -12.10 12.58 -10.77
N ALA A 167 -12.37 11.48 -11.46
CA ALA A 167 -11.49 10.31 -11.46
C ALA A 167 -10.10 10.65 -12.03
N ALA A 168 -10.05 11.41 -13.12
CA ALA A 168 -8.80 11.90 -13.69
C ALA A 168 -8.07 12.91 -12.77
N GLU A 169 -8.80 13.78 -12.06
CA GLU A 169 -8.22 14.66 -11.05
C GLU A 169 -7.67 13.89 -9.84
N ASN A 170 -8.33 12.80 -9.42
CA ASN A 170 -7.81 11.91 -8.37
C ASN A 170 -6.48 11.28 -8.80
N TYR A 171 -6.40 10.77 -10.04
CA TYR A 171 -5.14 10.24 -10.59
C TYR A 171 -4.05 11.32 -10.63
N LEU A 172 -4.39 12.53 -11.10
CA LEU A 172 -3.47 13.67 -11.12
C LEU A 172 -2.91 13.94 -9.71
N ALA A 173 -3.77 13.99 -8.69
CA ALA A 173 -3.34 14.20 -7.31
C ALA A 173 -2.36 13.12 -6.84
N CYS A 174 -2.64 11.85 -7.14
CA CYS A 174 -1.75 10.73 -6.82
C CYS A 174 -0.39 10.86 -7.53
N LYS A 175 -0.41 11.18 -8.83
CA LYS A 175 0.81 11.35 -9.62
C LYS A 175 1.68 12.47 -9.07
N LEU A 176 1.09 13.62 -8.78
CA LEU A 176 1.79 14.75 -8.15
C LEU A 176 2.32 14.41 -6.76
N HIS A 177 1.58 13.60 -5.99
CA HIS A 177 2.05 13.12 -4.69
C HIS A 177 3.37 12.36 -4.81
N PHE A 178 3.45 11.40 -5.74
CA PHE A 178 4.65 10.58 -5.93
C PHE A 178 5.82 11.35 -6.56
N GLU A 179 5.55 12.28 -7.48
CA GLU A 179 6.60 13.07 -8.13
C GLU A 179 7.22 14.14 -7.22
N HIS A 180 6.54 14.52 -6.14
CA HIS A 180 6.98 15.60 -5.26
C HIS A 180 7.03 15.18 -3.78
N PRO A 181 8.13 14.55 -3.33
CA PRO A 181 8.28 14.00 -1.98
C PRO A 181 8.09 14.99 -0.82
N LYS A 182 8.28 16.29 -1.06
CA LYS A 182 8.14 17.34 -0.05
C LYS A 182 6.71 17.84 0.14
N LEU A 183 5.80 17.50 -0.78
CA LEU A 183 4.42 17.98 -0.77
C LEU A 183 3.46 16.93 -0.22
N THR A 184 2.47 17.37 0.53
CA THR A 184 1.28 16.56 0.80
C THR A 184 0.24 16.87 -0.27
N VAL A 185 0.04 15.93 -1.19
CA VAL A 185 -0.99 16.03 -2.24
C VAL A 185 -1.97 14.89 -2.07
N PHE A 186 -3.25 15.22 -1.99
CA PHE A 186 -4.34 14.24 -1.99
C PHE A 186 -5.62 14.87 -2.52
N ALA A 187 -6.40 14.07 -3.23
CA ALA A 187 -7.72 14.49 -3.68
C ALA A 187 -8.74 14.17 -2.59
N ARG A 188 -9.54 15.16 -2.19
CA ARG A 188 -10.61 14.92 -1.22
C ARG A 188 -11.84 14.34 -1.91
N GLU A 189 -12.20 13.10 -1.58
CA GLU A 189 -13.50 12.53 -1.92
C GLU A 189 -14.58 13.02 -0.94
N ARG A 190 -15.82 13.16 -1.43
CA ARG A 190 -16.98 13.34 -0.55
C ARG A 190 -17.11 12.03 0.25
N ASP A 191 -17.46 12.11 1.53
CA ASP A 191 -17.77 10.94 2.37
C ASP A 191 -18.57 9.88 1.57
N PRO A 192 -18.12 8.61 1.52
CA PRO A 192 -18.64 7.56 0.61
C PRO A 192 -20.15 7.28 0.74
N ALA A 193 -20.84 7.80 1.76
CA ALA A 193 -22.29 7.69 1.91
C ALA A 193 -23.09 8.65 1.00
N MET A 194 -22.81 8.68 -0.32
CA MET A 194 -23.41 9.66 -1.25
C MET A 194 -24.92 9.44 -1.54
N GLY A 195 -25.47 8.27 -1.20
CA GLY A 195 -26.85 7.89 -1.54
C GLY A 195 -27.94 8.31 -0.56
N SER A 196 -27.60 8.67 0.69
CA SER A 196 -28.60 8.77 1.78
C SER A 196 -28.47 10.00 2.69
N ARG A 197 -27.50 10.89 2.48
CA ARG A 197 -27.34 12.11 3.28
C ARG A 197 -27.86 13.37 2.57
N PRO A 198 -28.47 14.32 3.30
CA PRO A 198 -28.88 15.60 2.73
C PRO A 198 -27.68 16.37 2.16
N LEU A 199 -27.96 17.25 1.20
CA LEU A 199 -26.97 18.19 0.67
C LEU A 199 -26.44 19.06 1.82
N ILE A 200 -25.18 18.87 2.20
CA ILE A 200 -24.49 19.75 3.16
C ILE A 200 -24.28 21.14 2.58
N SER A 201 -24.32 22.15 3.45
CA SER A 201 -24.07 23.54 3.10
C SER A 201 -22.61 23.78 2.66
N PRO A 202 -22.33 24.88 1.91
CA PRO A 202 -20.96 25.32 1.65
C PRO A 202 -20.11 25.50 2.91
N GLU A 203 -20.70 25.97 4.01
CA GLU A 203 -20.05 26.24 5.29
C GLU A 203 -19.63 24.94 6.00
N GLU A 204 -20.51 23.94 6.05
CA GLU A 204 -20.19 22.60 6.56
C GLU A 204 -19.11 21.93 5.71
N SER A 205 -19.21 22.09 4.38
CA SER A 205 -18.22 21.57 3.43
C SER A 205 -16.84 22.18 3.69
N ALA A 206 -16.77 23.50 3.80
CA ALA A 206 -15.55 24.25 4.08
C ALA A 206 -14.93 23.84 5.42
N THR A 207 -15.72 23.77 6.48
CA THR A 207 -15.25 23.33 7.81
C THR A 207 -14.63 21.93 7.74
N SER A 208 -15.28 21.02 7.03
CA SER A 208 -14.78 19.65 6.86
C SER A 208 -13.50 19.60 6.01
N VAL A 209 -13.37 20.44 4.97
CA VAL A 209 -12.12 20.56 4.20
C VAL A 209 -11.01 21.02 5.13
N LEU A 210 -11.23 22.10 5.88
CA LEU A 210 -10.18 22.70 6.71
C LEU A 210 -9.70 21.76 7.81
N ASN A 211 -10.61 21.01 8.45
CA ASN A 211 -10.22 19.97 9.42
C ASN A 211 -9.31 18.91 8.78
N LEU A 212 -9.57 18.50 7.54
CA LEU A 212 -8.74 17.54 6.83
C LEU A 212 -7.40 18.14 6.42
N VAL A 213 -7.39 19.36 5.89
CA VAL A 213 -6.15 20.07 5.55
C VAL A 213 -5.26 20.26 6.78
N GLU A 214 -5.84 20.53 7.94
CA GLU A 214 -5.08 20.70 9.19
C GLU A 214 -4.47 19.38 9.67
N ASN A 215 -5.28 18.32 9.73
CA ASN A 215 -4.88 17.03 10.31
C ASN A 215 -4.19 16.09 9.33
N SER A 216 -4.08 16.47 8.05
CA SER A 216 -3.51 15.60 7.04
C SER A 216 -1.99 15.53 7.12
N THR A 217 -1.45 14.36 6.85
CA THR A 217 -0.01 14.17 6.62
C THR A 217 0.21 13.46 5.28
N ARG A 218 1.45 13.52 4.80
CA ARG A 218 1.85 12.81 3.59
C ARG A 218 1.64 11.31 3.73
N GLU A 219 2.00 10.75 4.88
CA GLU A 219 1.97 9.32 5.18
C GLU A 219 0.54 8.79 5.35
N LYS A 220 -0.36 9.62 5.90
CA LYS A 220 -1.72 9.22 6.22
C LYS A 220 -2.70 9.45 5.07
N ASP A 221 -2.59 10.58 4.39
CA ASP A 221 -3.60 11.05 3.42
C ASP A 221 -3.09 11.08 1.98
N GLY A 222 -1.77 10.99 1.81
CA GLY A 222 -1.14 10.87 0.51
C GLY A 222 -1.58 9.63 -0.27
N ALA A 223 -1.37 9.66 -1.59
CA ALA A 223 -1.54 8.45 -2.38
C ALA A 223 -0.50 7.41 -1.93
N THR A 224 -0.98 6.24 -1.51
CA THR A 224 -0.13 5.09 -1.17
C THR A 224 0.01 4.19 -2.39
N MET A 225 1.20 3.61 -2.59
CA MET A 225 1.33 2.54 -3.58
C MET A 225 0.47 1.35 -3.15
N PRO A 226 -0.10 0.57 -4.08
CA PRO A 226 -0.76 -0.67 -3.70
C PRO A 226 0.25 -1.55 -2.95
N GLN A 227 0.00 -1.77 -1.66
CA GLN A 227 0.85 -2.62 -0.85
C GLN A 227 0.56 -4.07 -1.18
N ARG A 228 1.61 -4.86 -1.37
CA ARG A 228 1.45 -6.30 -1.51
C ARG A 228 1.25 -6.95 -0.14
N GLY A 229 0.68 -8.15 -0.13
CA GLY A 229 0.64 -9.01 1.05
C GLY A 229 2.04 -9.43 1.50
N ILE A 230 2.15 -9.83 2.76
CA ILE A 230 3.37 -10.44 3.31
C ILE A 230 3.39 -11.94 3.01
N PHE A 231 4.56 -12.49 2.66
CA PHE A 231 4.76 -13.94 2.55
C PHE A 231 5.52 -14.48 3.77
N ILE A 232 4.84 -15.26 4.60
CA ILE A 232 5.37 -15.84 5.84
C ILE A 232 5.50 -17.35 5.67
N VAL A 233 6.67 -17.90 5.99
CA VAL A 233 6.93 -19.34 5.98
C VAL A 233 7.21 -19.82 7.39
N ILE A 234 6.57 -20.91 7.81
CA ILE A 234 6.86 -21.61 9.06
C ILE A 234 7.58 -22.92 8.75
N GLU A 235 8.83 -23.01 9.20
CA GLU A 235 9.71 -24.18 9.07
C GLU A 235 9.93 -24.86 10.42
N GLY A 236 10.46 -26.08 10.39
CA GLY A 236 10.67 -26.87 11.60
C GLY A 236 10.71 -28.38 11.36
N LEU A 237 11.25 -29.09 12.34
CA LEU A 237 11.29 -30.56 12.38
C LEU A 237 9.90 -31.18 12.39
N ASP A 238 9.83 -32.48 12.15
CA ASP A 238 8.57 -33.21 12.28
C ASP A 238 8.02 -33.08 13.71
N ARG A 239 6.72 -32.78 13.81
CA ARG A 239 5.99 -32.43 15.04
C ARG A 239 6.50 -31.22 15.81
N SER A 240 7.25 -30.30 15.21
CA SER A 240 7.58 -29.03 15.87
C SER A 240 6.36 -28.13 16.14
N GLY A 241 5.19 -28.44 15.56
CA GLY A 241 3.94 -27.69 15.74
C GLY A 241 3.58 -26.79 14.57
N LYS A 242 4.28 -26.90 13.43
CA LYS A 242 4.07 -26.04 12.24
C LYS A 242 2.61 -25.94 11.81
N THR A 243 1.96 -27.06 11.49
CA THR A 243 0.56 -27.05 11.01
C THR A 243 -0.37 -26.34 12.00
N THR A 244 -0.20 -26.58 13.30
CA THR A 244 -0.95 -25.89 14.36
C THR A 244 -0.68 -24.39 14.35
N GLN A 245 0.59 -23.99 14.35
CA GLN A 245 0.98 -22.58 14.40
C GLN A 245 0.64 -21.82 13.11
N THR A 246 0.73 -22.44 11.94
CA THR A 246 0.29 -21.88 10.66
C THR A 246 -1.20 -21.62 10.68
N ALA A 247 -2.01 -22.54 11.20
CA ALA A 247 -3.46 -22.36 11.32
C ALA A 247 -3.83 -21.24 12.32
N LEU A 248 -3.20 -21.24 13.50
CA LEU A 248 -3.41 -20.19 14.50
C LEU A 248 -3.02 -18.81 13.98
N LEU A 249 -1.90 -18.70 13.25
CA LEU A 249 -1.47 -17.44 12.64
C LEU A 249 -2.43 -17.00 11.54
N TYR A 250 -2.92 -17.92 10.71
CA TYR A 250 -3.94 -17.62 9.71
C TYR A 250 -5.22 -17.04 10.33
N ASP A 251 -5.72 -17.67 11.40
CA ASP A 251 -6.91 -17.21 12.10
C ASP A 251 -6.68 -15.85 12.78
N ALA A 252 -5.51 -15.63 13.39
CA ALA A 252 -5.14 -14.36 14.00
C ALA A 252 -5.08 -13.22 12.98
N LEU A 253 -4.47 -13.45 11.81
CA LEU A 253 -4.40 -12.48 10.71
C LEU A 253 -5.82 -12.15 10.19
N LYS A 254 -6.67 -13.17 9.99
CA LYS A 254 -8.07 -12.95 9.62
C LYS A 254 -8.84 -12.15 10.65
N ALA A 255 -8.68 -12.45 11.93
CA ALA A 255 -9.33 -11.74 13.03
C ALA A 255 -8.90 -10.27 13.10
N ALA A 256 -7.66 -9.96 12.71
CA ALA A 256 -7.14 -8.61 12.57
C ALA A 256 -7.53 -7.90 11.26
N GLY A 257 -8.41 -8.49 10.44
CA GLY A 257 -8.92 -7.89 9.20
C GLY A 257 -7.96 -7.96 8.02
N ILE A 258 -6.92 -8.79 8.10
CA ILE A 258 -5.91 -8.94 7.05
C ILE A 258 -6.37 -10.02 6.06
N ALA A 259 -6.39 -9.69 4.77
CA ALA A 259 -6.62 -10.67 3.72
C ALA A 259 -5.45 -11.65 3.69
N VAL A 260 -5.71 -12.93 3.94
CA VAL A 260 -4.66 -13.96 4.05
C VAL A 260 -5.11 -15.27 3.42
N ASN A 261 -4.17 -15.95 2.76
CA ASN A 261 -4.29 -17.31 2.27
C ASN A 261 -3.33 -18.25 3.02
N GLN A 262 -3.72 -19.51 3.18
CA GLN A 262 -2.89 -20.53 3.79
C GLN A 262 -2.39 -21.51 2.73
N LEU A 263 -1.08 -21.80 2.73
CA LEU A 263 -0.47 -22.81 1.87
C LEU A 263 0.23 -23.88 2.71
N LYS A 264 0.43 -25.05 2.11
CA LYS A 264 1.17 -26.16 2.72
C LYS A 264 1.97 -26.89 1.66
N PHE A 265 3.24 -27.16 1.97
CA PHE A 265 4.13 -27.91 1.08
C PHE A 265 4.57 -29.24 1.73
N PRO A 266 4.53 -30.36 0.98
CA PRO A 266 4.03 -30.49 -0.38
C PRO A 266 2.50 -30.31 -0.45
N ASP A 267 2.00 -29.71 -1.53
CA ASP A 267 0.57 -29.76 -1.84
C ASP A 267 0.27 -31.15 -2.39
N ARG A 268 -0.31 -32.00 -1.55
CA ARG A 268 -0.61 -33.41 -1.87
C ARG A 268 -1.83 -33.58 -2.80
N THR A 269 -2.52 -32.50 -3.17
CA THR A 269 -3.73 -32.56 -4.01
C THR A 269 -3.40 -32.63 -5.51
N THR A 270 -2.24 -32.11 -5.92
CA THR A 270 -1.80 -32.09 -7.31
C THR A 270 -1.27 -33.44 -7.78
N SER A 271 -1.07 -33.60 -9.09
CA SER A 271 -0.52 -34.85 -9.65
C SER A 271 0.89 -35.13 -9.11
N ILE A 272 1.74 -34.11 -9.01
CA ILE A 272 3.08 -34.21 -8.41
C ILE A 272 2.95 -34.48 -6.90
N GLY A 273 2.06 -33.76 -6.23
CA GLY A 273 1.71 -33.95 -4.83
C GLY A 273 1.35 -35.39 -4.45
N LYS A 274 0.55 -36.06 -5.28
CA LYS A 274 0.15 -37.46 -5.07
C LYS A 274 1.33 -38.42 -5.17
N MET A 275 2.29 -38.17 -6.08
CA MET A 275 3.51 -38.96 -6.18
C MET A 275 4.38 -38.80 -4.92
N ILE A 276 4.49 -37.56 -4.41
CA ILE A 276 5.19 -37.27 -3.17
C ILE A 276 4.51 -37.95 -1.97
N ASP A 277 3.18 -37.86 -1.85
CA ASP A 277 2.43 -38.52 -0.77
C ASP A 277 2.63 -40.04 -0.76
N SER A 278 2.58 -40.67 -1.95
CA SER A 278 2.87 -42.11 -2.10
C SER A 278 4.27 -42.47 -1.59
N TYR A 279 5.28 -41.66 -1.92
CA TYR A 279 6.65 -41.85 -1.44
C TYR A 279 6.78 -41.67 0.08
N LEU A 280 6.19 -40.61 0.65
CA LEU A 280 6.23 -40.31 2.09
C LEU A 280 5.55 -41.39 2.94
N ARG A 281 4.49 -42.00 2.41
CA ARG A 281 3.76 -43.13 3.02
C ARG A 281 4.41 -44.49 2.75
N SER A 282 5.59 -44.51 2.14
CA SER A 282 6.32 -45.75 1.79
C SER A 282 5.52 -46.71 0.89
N LYS A 283 4.61 -46.19 0.06
CA LYS A 283 3.85 -46.97 -0.94
C LYS A 283 4.58 -47.09 -2.28
N SER A 284 5.55 -46.23 -2.52
CA SER A 284 6.44 -46.26 -3.68
C SER A 284 7.85 -45.82 -3.27
N ASP A 285 8.86 -46.34 -3.95
CA ASP A 285 10.24 -45.90 -3.82
C ASP A 285 10.67 -45.11 -5.06
N LEU A 286 11.46 -44.08 -4.82
CA LEU A 286 12.05 -43.19 -5.82
C LEU A 286 13.47 -42.85 -5.38
N ASP A 287 14.37 -42.67 -6.34
CA ASP A 287 15.72 -42.18 -6.08
C ASP A 287 15.68 -40.81 -5.41
N ASP A 288 16.65 -40.56 -4.52
CA ASP A 288 16.69 -39.35 -3.70
C ASP A 288 16.73 -38.05 -4.52
N GLN A 289 17.40 -38.08 -5.68
CA GLN A 289 17.43 -36.98 -6.64
C GLN A 289 16.06 -36.76 -7.29
N ALA A 290 15.39 -37.84 -7.71
CA ALA A 290 14.09 -37.76 -8.38
C ALA A 290 13.02 -37.20 -7.44
N ILE A 291 12.92 -37.72 -6.23
CA ILE A 291 11.94 -37.22 -5.25
C ILE A 291 12.24 -35.77 -4.84
N HIS A 292 13.51 -35.37 -4.72
CA HIS A 292 13.87 -33.99 -4.42
C HIS A 292 13.38 -33.01 -5.51
N LEU A 293 13.59 -33.37 -6.78
CA LEU A 293 13.09 -32.55 -7.89
C LEU A 293 11.57 -32.49 -7.94
N LEU A 294 10.85 -33.55 -7.56
CA LEU A 294 9.38 -33.50 -7.45
C LEU A 294 8.93 -32.53 -6.35
N PHE A 295 9.60 -32.50 -5.19
CA PHE A 295 9.32 -31.51 -4.14
C PHE A 295 9.52 -30.08 -4.64
N SER A 296 10.58 -29.81 -5.41
CA SER A 296 10.81 -28.50 -6.01
C SER A 296 9.77 -28.15 -7.08
N ALA A 297 9.45 -29.07 -7.98
CA ALA A 297 8.42 -28.88 -9.00
C ALA A 297 7.04 -28.57 -8.39
N ASN A 298 6.69 -29.22 -7.26
CA ASN A 298 5.46 -28.95 -6.51
C ASN A 298 5.41 -27.55 -5.87
N ARG A 299 6.55 -26.88 -5.66
CA ARG A 299 6.57 -25.45 -5.30
C ARG A 299 6.44 -24.56 -6.53
N TRP A 300 7.11 -24.91 -7.61
CA TRP A 300 7.07 -24.14 -8.85
C TRP A 300 5.69 -24.11 -9.51
N GLU A 301 4.89 -25.18 -9.38
CA GLU A 301 3.54 -25.22 -9.98
C GLU A 301 2.59 -24.12 -9.43
N ILE A 302 2.84 -23.61 -8.22
CA ILE A 302 2.03 -22.55 -7.59
C ILE A 302 2.76 -21.20 -7.50
N ALA A 303 4.02 -21.10 -7.96
CA ALA A 303 4.83 -19.90 -7.79
C ALA A 303 4.20 -18.64 -8.41
N SER A 304 3.60 -18.74 -9.61
CA SER A 304 2.88 -17.62 -10.24
C SER A 304 1.62 -17.22 -9.44
N GLY A 305 0.94 -18.19 -8.82
CA GLY A 305 -0.21 -17.96 -7.95
C GLY A 305 0.19 -17.23 -6.65
N ILE A 306 1.36 -17.56 -6.09
CA ILE A 306 1.93 -16.84 -4.94
C ILE A 306 2.16 -15.37 -5.30
N TYR A 307 2.82 -15.07 -6.42
CA TYR A 307 3.02 -13.68 -6.89
C TYR A 307 1.68 -12.96 -7.08
N ALA A 308 0.69 -13.60 -7.71
CA ALA A 308 -0.61 -12.98 -7.95
C ALA A 308 -1.35 -12.62 -6.66
N LEU A 309 -1.38 -13.54 -5.68
CA LEU A 309 -1.98 -13.30 -4.37
C LEU A 309 -1.30 -12.15 -3.64
N LEU A 310 0.03 -12.19 -3.52
CA LEU A 310 0.79 -11.14 -2.83
C LEU A 310 0.58 -9.79 -3.49
N ASN A 311 0.73 -9.69 -4.81
CA ASN A 311 0.54 -8.42 -5.54
C ASN A 311 -0.90 -7.88 -5.48
N SER A 312 -1.88 -8.73 -5.18
CA SER A 312 -3.28 -8.32 -4.94
C SER A 312 -3.55 -7.84 -3.50
N GLY A 313 -2.51 -7.77 -2.65
CA GLY A 313 -2.63 -7.40 -1.24
C GLY A 313 -2.96 -8.57 -0.30
N VAL A 314 -3.08 -9.80 -0.82
CA VAL A 314 -3.38 -11.00 -0.01
C VAL A 314 -2.09 -11.57 0.56
N SER A 315 -1.98 -11.58 1.88
CA SER A 315 -0.85 -12.18 2.59
C SER A 315 -0.90 -13.71 2.50
N ILE A 316 0.23 -14.38 2.67
CA ILE A 316 0.33 -15.84 2.63
C ILE A 316 1.05 -16.34 3.87
N VAL A 317 0.49 -17.36 4.51
CA VAL A 317 1.19 -18.16 5.53
C VAL A 317 1.36 -19.58 5.01
N ALA A 318 2.61 -20.05 4.92
CA ALA A 318 2.94 -21.37 4.41
C ALA A 318 3.50 -22.30 5.51
N ASP A 319 2.97 -23.52 5.58
CA ASP A 319 3.57 -24.64 6.34
C ASP A 319 4.60 -25.36 5.44
N ARG A 320 5.88 -25.16 5.77
CA ARG A 320 7.08 -25.53 4.98
C ARG A 320 7.24 -24.78 3.66
N TYR A 321 8.47 -24.76 3.13
CA TYR A 321 8.78 -24.25 1.80
C TYR A 321 10.05 -24.91 1.22
N ALA A 322 10.86 -24.16 0.47
CA ALA A 322 12.12 -24.62 -0.12
C ALA A 322 13.12 -25.14 0.93
N PHE A 323 13.17 -24.52 2.12
CA PHE A 323 14.13 -24.87 3.16
C PHE A 323 13.96 -26.30 3.68
N SER A 324 12.72 -26.76 3.87
CA SER A 324 12.41 -28.17 4.13
C SER A 324 12.93 -29.07 3.00
N GLY A 325 12.75 -28.70 1.73
CA GLY A 325 13.26 -29.47 0.59
C GLY A 325 14.78 -29.68 0.62
N VAL A 326 15.53 -28.62 0.92
CA VAL A 326 17.00 -28.65 1.05
C VAL A 326 17.43 -29.46 2.27
N ALA A 327 16.89 -29.16 3.46
CA ALA A 327 17.33 -29.77 4.71
C ALA A 327 17.12 -31.29 4.74
N PHE A 328 15.96 -31.77 4.26
CA PHE A 328 15.67 -33.21 4.22
C PHE A 328 16.55 -33.93 3.19
N SER A 329 16.74 -33.39 1.99
CA SER A 329 17.56 -34.03 0.96
C SER A 329 19.04 -34.03 1.31
N ALA A 330 19.58 -32.94 1.85
CA ALA A 330 20.97 -32.87 2.29
C ALA A 330 21.24 -33.83 3.48
N SER A 331 20.23 -34.08 4.33
CA SER A 331 20.34 -35.08 5.41
C SER A 331 20.48 -36.54 4.94
N LYS A 332 20.18 -36.79 3.66
CA LYS A 332 20.36 -38.09 2.98
C LYS A 332 21.70 -38.20 2.23
N GLY A 333 22.53 -37.15 2.28
CA GLY A 333 23.86 -37.13 1.66
C GLY A 333 23.94 -36.44 0.30
N LEU A 334 22.85 -35.83 -0.17
CA LEU A 334 22.89 -34.98 -1.36
C LEU A 334 23.64 -33.67 -1.08
N SER A 335 24.32 -33.13 -2.09
CA SER A 335 25.03 -31.85 -1.96
C SER A 335 24.05 -30.71 -1.62
N PHE A 336 24.41 -29.87 -0.65
CA PHE A 336 23.63 -28.70 -0.26
C PHE A 336 23.35 -27.77 -1.45
N GLU A 337 24.39 -27.44 -2.21
CA GLU A 337 24.29 -26.61 -3.41
C GLU A 337 23.36 -27.22 -4.45
N TRP A 338 23.48 -28.53 -4.68
CA TRP A 338 22.61 -29.23 -5.61
C TRP A 338 21.15 -29.22 -5.15
N CYS A 339 20.90 -29.39 -3.85
CA CYS A 339 19.55 -29.35 -3.29
C CYS A 339 18.92 -27.96 -3.36
N ARG A 340 19.75 -26.90 -3.30
CA ARG A 340 19.31 -25.51 -3.35
C ARG A 340 18.94 -25.07 -4.78
N SER A 341 19.73 -25.49 -5.76
CA SER A 341 19.63 -25.05 -7.16
C SER A 341 18.24 -25.12 -7.79
N PRO A 342 17.42 -26.18 -7.60
CA PRO A 342 16.09 -26.27 -8.20
C PRO A 342 15.11 -25.19 -7.73
N ASP A 343 15.32 -24.64 -6.53
CA ASP A 343 14.42 -23.66 -5.91
C ASP A 343 14.89 -22.21 -6.07
N ILE A 344 16.06 -21.97 -6.68
CA ILE A 344 16.55 -20.61 -6.95
C ILE A 344 15.56 -19.90 -7.88
N GLY A 345 15.09 -18.72 -7.48
CA GLY A 345 14.13 -17.92 -8.24
C GLY A 345 12.68 -18.02 -7.77
N LEU A 346 12.36 -18.94 -6.85
CA LEU A 346 11.04 -18.99 -6.22
C LEU A 346 10.71 -17.65 -5.51
N PRO A 347 9.42 -17.31 -5.31
CA PRO A 347 9.04 -16.20 -4.44
C PRO A 347 9.75 -16.30 -3.08
N ALA A 348 10.53 -15.30 -2.73
CA ALA A 348 11.19 -15.25 -1.43
C ALA A 348 10.15 -14.90 -0.34
N PRO A 349 10.12 -15.63 0.78
CA PRO A 349 9.36 -15.20 1.94
C PRO A 349 9.94 -13.91 2.50
N ASP A 350 9.09 -13.05 3.05
CA ASP A 350 9.52 -11.86 3.79
C ASP A 350 10.01 -12.21 5.20
N LEU A 351 9.40 -13.26 5.78
CA LEU A 351 9.73 -13.80 7.09
C LEU A 351 9.68 -15.33 7.05
N THR A 352 10.77 -15.96 7.47
CA THR A 352 10.81 -17.39 7.74
C THR A 352 11.02 -17.64 9.23
N ILE A 353 10.09 -18.34 9.86
CA ILE A 353 10.14 -18.69 11.28
C ILE A 353 10.47 -20.17 11.40
N PHE A 354 11.64 -20.48 11.93
CA PHE A 354 12.05 -21.85 12.25
C PHE A 354 11.66 -22.20 13.69
N LEU A 355 10.69 -23.11 13.82
CA LEU A 355 10.26 -23.68 15.09
C LEU A 355 11.26 -24.74 15.55
N ASP A 356 12.21 -24.33 16.41
CA ASP A 356 13.22 -25.22 16.95
C ASP A 356 12.66 -25.97 18.17
N VAL A 357 12.64 -27.30 18.07
CA VAL A 357 12.24 -28.22 19.14
C VAL A 357 13.30 -29.29 19.25
N ASP A 358 13.64 -29.68 20.47
CA ASP A 358 14.51 -30.83 20.65
C ASP A 358 13.84 -32.11 20.10
N PRO A 359 14.53 -32.91 19.27
CA PRO A 359 13.95 -34.15 18.73
C PRO A 359 13.34 -35.07 19.79
N GLU A 360 13.91 -35.10 21.00
CA GLU A 360 13.36 -35.89 22.12
C GLU A 360 11.98 -35.41 22.56
N VAL A 361 11.80 -34.09 22.64
CA VAL A 361 10.52 -33.48 23.00
C VAL A 361 9.50 -33.68 21.87
N ALA A 362 9.92 -33.51 20.61
CA ALA A 362 9.05 -33.70 19.46
C ALA A 362 8.50 -35.14 19.36
N ARG A 363 9.29 -36.14 19.78
CA ARG A 363 8.90 -37.57 19.81
C ARG A 363 7.74 -37.86 20.75
N THR A 364 7.61 -37.11 21.84
CA THR A 364 6.53 -37.29 22.82
C THR A 364 5.15 -36.86 22.29
N ARG A 365 5.11 -36.14 21.16
CA ARG A 365 3.87 -35.72 20.50
C ARG A 365 3.29 -36.87 19.67
N GLY A 366 1.97 -37.06 19.71
CA GLY A 366 1.29 -38.26 19.18
C GLY A 366 1.51 -38.55 17.68
N GLY A 367 1.58 -39.84 17.31
CA GLY A 367 1.68 -40.34 15.92
C GLY A 367 3.09 -40.65 15.39
N TYR A 368 4.15 -40.65 16.22
CA TYR A 368 5.56 -40.61 15.77
C TYR A 368 5.99 -41.93 15.15
N GLY A 369 6.55 -41.85 13.94
CA GLY A 369 7.06 -43.00 13.19
C GLY A 369 6.12 -43.48 12.08
N GLU A 370 5.06 -42.74 11.74
CA GLU A 370 4.10 -43.12 10.70
C GLU A 370 4.57 -42.77 9.28
N GLU A 371 5.40 -41.73 9.14
CA GLU A 371 5.95 -41.31 7.84
C GLU A 371 7.46 -41.62 7.71
N ARG A 372 7.93 -41.74 6.46
CA ARG A 372 9.29 -42.22 6.09
C ARG A 372 10.45 -41.56 6.86
N TYR A 373 10.32 -40.29 7.22
CA TYR A 373 11.40 -39.48 7.78
C TYR A 373 11.31 -39.25 9.30
N GLU A 374 10.31 -39.82 9.96
CA GLU A 374 10.11 -39.68 11.41
C GLU A 374 11.04 -40.62 12.22
N LYS A 375 12.35 -40.47 12.01
CA LYS A 375 13.42 -41.20 12.72
C LYS A 375 14.35 -40.21 13.42
N GLU A 376 14.68 -40.47 14.68
CA GLU A 376 15.41 -39.52 15.54
C GLU A 376 16.75 -39.09 14.93
N GLU A 377 17.56 -40.04 14.47
CA GLU A 377 18.86 -39.77 13.84
C GLU A 377 18.73 -38.88 12.61
N MET A 378 17.68 -39.11 11.81
CA MET A 378 17.36 -38.27 10.66
C MET A 378 16.95 -36.86 11.08
N GLN A 379 16.07 -36.72 12.07
CA GLN A 379 15.63 -35.40 12.57
C GLN A 379 16.79 -34.61 13.18
N ARG A 380 17.76 -35.27 13.84
CA ARG A 380 19.00 -34.62 14.32
C ARG A 380 19.82 -34.06 13.15
N ARG A 381 20.00 -34.81 12.05
CA ARG A 381 20.67 -34.32 10.84
C ARG A 381 19.92 -33.15 10.20
N VAL A 382 18.60 -33.27 10.05
CA VAL A 382 17.74 -32.22 9.48
C VAL A 382 17.82 -30.93 10.31
N ARG A 383 17.82 -31.02 11.65
CA ARG A 383 18.00 -29.87 12.55
C ARG A 383 19.33 -29.15 12.30
N GLY A 384 20.41 -29.91 12.08
CA GLY A 384 21.72 -29.37 11.74
C GLY A 384 21.69 -28.57 10.43
N TRP A 385 21.04 -29.10 9.39
CA TRP A 385 20.87 -28.41 8.11
C TRP A 385 20.01 -27.15 8.22
N PHE A 386 18.93 -27.16 9.01
CA PHE A 386 18.15 -25.94 9.25
C PHE A 386 18.96 -24.85 9.95
N LYS A 387 19.84 -25.21 10.90
CA LYS A 387 20.77 -24.25 11.52
C LYS A 387 21.76 -23.67 10.52
N HIS A 388 22.28 -24.50 9.61
CA HIS A 388 23.16 -24.05 8.54
C HIS A 388 22.46 -23.06 7.59
N ILE A 389 21.27 -23.43 7.10
CA ILE A 389 20.42 -22.56 6.26
C ILE A 389 20.12 -21.25 6.98
N GLY A 390 19.70 -21.31 8.25
CA GLY A 390 19.38 -20.12 9.03
C GLY A 390 20.57 -19.18 9.22
N ALA A 391 21.79 -19.71 9.39
CA ALA A 391 23.00 -18.91 9.49
C ALA A 391 23.34 -18.19 8.17
N GLU A 392 23.13 -18.86 7.04
CA GLU A 392 23.29 -18.26 5.70
C GLU A 392 22.26 -17.13 5.48
N MET A 393 20.97 -17.42 5.73
CA MET A 393 19.89 -16.45 5.56
C MET A 393 20.01 -15.24 6.51
N ALA A 394 20.60 -15.41 7.70
CA ALA A 394 20.85 -14.31 8.63
C ALA A 394 22.04 -13.42 8.22
N GLY A 395 22.99 -13.93 7.44
CA GLY A 395 24.18 -13.21 7.00
C GLY A 395 23.98 -12.33 5.76
N THR A 396 22.82 -12.45 5.10
CA THR A 396 22.54 -11.78 3.82
C THR A 396 21.12 -11.23 3.84
N GLU A 397 20.96 -9.91 3.98
CA GLU A 397 19.65 -9.25 3.80
C GLU A 397 19.03 -9.54 2.42
N ALA A 398 19.85 -9.99 1.46
CA ALA A 398 19.49 -10.22 0.07
C ALA A 398 19.18 -11.68 -0.33
N ALA A 399 19.28 -12.67 0.57
CA ALA A 399 19.08 -14.09 0.19
C ALA A 399 17.64 -14.61 0.26
N GLY A 400 16.69 -13.83 0.80
CA GLY A 400 15.26 -14.20 0.78
C GLY A 400 14.53 -13.98 2.10
N GLY A 401 14.52 -12.74 2.57
CA GLY A 401 13.77 -12.29 3.75
C GLY A 401 14.37 -12.70 5.09
N LYS A 402 13.75 -12.23 6.17
CA LYS A 402 14.28 -12.37 7.54
C LYS A 402 14.12 -13.81 8.04
N TRP A 403 15.20 -14.43 8.51
CA TRP A 403 15.14 -15.71 9.22
C TRP A 403 15.09 -15.50 10.73
N VAL A 404 14.15 -16.15 11.41
CA VAL A 404 14.03 -16.11 12.88
C VAL A 404 13.88 -17.52 13.43
N THR A 405 14.71 -17.88 14.40
CA THR A 405 14.57 -19.14 15.15
C THR A 405 13.77 -18.89 16.42
N LEU A 406 12.71 -19.67 16.63
CA LEU A 406 11.84 -19.57 17.79
C LEU A 406 11.80 -20.92 18.53
N ASN A 407 11.97 -20.89 19.85
CA ASN A 407 11.88 -22.10 20.67
C ASN A 407 10.42 -22.56 20.76
N ALA A 408 10.12 -23.72 20.19
CA ALA A 408 8.77 -24.28 20.14
C ALA A 408 8.57 -25.47 21.11
N GLY A 409 9.43 -25.57 22.13
CA GLY A 409 9.34 -26.59 23.19
C GLY A 409 8.31 -26.27 24.29
N GLY A 410 7.81 -25.03 24.36
CA GLY A 410 6.80 -24.59 25.33
C GLY A 410 5.35 -24.86 24.92
N GLU A 411 4.41 -24.26 25.65
CA GLU A 411 2.97 -24.33 25.39
C GLU A 411 2.58 -23.70 24.05
N VAL A 412 1.52 -24.21 23.43
CA VAL A 412 1.05 -23.78 22.10
C VAL A 412 0.79 -22.28 22.04
N ASP A 413 0.14 -21.72 23.05
CA ASP A 413 -0.22 -20.29 23.11
C ASP A 413 1.02 -19.40 23.27
N ALA A 414 2.03 -19.85 24.03
CA ALA A 414 3.27 -19.10 24.19
C ALA A 414 4.07 -19.04 22.89
N VAL A 415 4.09 -20.15 22.14
CA VAL A 415 4.70 -20.21 20.81
C VAL A 415 3.93 -19.33 19.82
N GLN A 416 2.59 -19.35 19.87
CA GLN A 416 1.74 -18.51 19.03
C GLN A 416 2.01 -17.03 19.30
N GLN A 417 2.09 -16.62 20.57
CA GLN A 417 2.33 -15.23 20.92
C GLN A 417 3.68 -14.76 20.40
N GLY A 418 4.73 -15.59 20.55
CA GLY A 418 6.05 -15.27 20.01
C GLY A 418 6.07 -15.16 18.48
N ILE A 419 5.24 -15.93 17.77
CA ILE A 419 5.05 -15.77 16.31
C ILE A 419 4.33 -14.45 16.01
N TRP A 420 3.26 -14.14 16.74
CA TRP A 420 2.49 -12.91 16.55
C TRP A 420 3.33 -11.65 16.76
N ASP A 421 4.16 -11.62 17.82
CA ASP A 421 5.05 -10.50 18.13
C ASP A 421 6.05 -10.20 16.99
N LEU A 422 6.40 -11.21 16.18
CA LEU A 422 7.25 -11.05 15.00
C LEU A 422 6.47 -10.57 13.77
N VAL A 423 5.22 -11.02 13.62
CA VAL A 423 4.40 -10.81 12.41
C VAL A 423 3.65 -9.48 12.47
N GLU A 424 3.07 -9.13 13.61
CA GLU A 424 2.21 -7.95 13.77
C GLU A 424 2.90 -6.64 13.31
N PRO A 425 4.16 -6.36 13.67
CA PRO A 425 4.83 -5.14 13.20
C PRO A 425 5.02 -5.12 11.67
N LEU A 426 5.28 -6.27 11.06
CA LEU A 426 5.51 -6.38 9.61
C LEU A 426 4.22 -6.17 8.82
N VAL A 427 3.11 -6.74 9.30
CA VAL A 427 1.82 -6.55 8.63
C VAL A 427 1.32 -5.11 8.78
N LYS A 428 1.54 -4.46 9.94
CA LYS A 428 1.21 -3.05 10.13
C LYS A 428 2.04 -2.10 9.27
N ARG A 429 3.31 -2.46 9.00
CA ARG A 429 4.19 -1.68 8.10
C ARG A 429 3.69 -1.71 6.66
N GLY A 430 3.22 -2.87 6.20
CA GLY A 430 2.97 -3.12 4.78
C GLY A 430 4.25 -3.25 3.96
N PHE A 431 4.12 -3.74 2.73
CA PHE A 431 5.24 -3.97 1.81
C PHE A 431 4.96 -3.24 0.50
N GLU A 432 5.84 -2.32 0.14
CA GLU A 432 5.79 -1.58 -1.14
C GLU A 432 6.81 -2.12 -2.14
N GLU A 433 7.87 -2.75 -1.62
CA GLU A 433 8.88 -3.45 -2.39
C GLU A 433 8.28 -4.66 -3.15
N PRO A 434 8.75 -4.97 -4.37
CA PRO A 434 8.36 -6.18 -5.07
C PRO A 434 8.68 -7.44 -4.27
N VAL A 435 7.98 -8.54 -4.57
CA VAL A 435 8.34 -9.87 -4.03
C VAL A 435 9.73 -10.24 -4.56
N ALA A 436 10.69 -10.42 -3.66
CA ALA A 436 12.05 -10.81 -4.02
C ALA A 436 12.10 -12.27 -4.51
N LYS A 437 13.21 -12.65 -5.15
CA LYS A 437 13.46 -14.03 -5.57
C LYS A 437 14.43 -14.73 -4.62
N LEU A 438 14.08 -15.95 -4.24
CA LEU A 438 14.84 -16.75 -3.31
C LEU A 438 16.20 -17.14 -3.92
N TRP A 439 17.29 -16.85 -3.20
CA TRP A 439 18.68 -17.20 -3.57
C TRP A 439 19.18 -16.70 -4.95
N GLU A 440 18.54 -15.71 -5.58
CA GLU A 440 18.91 -15.26 -6.93
C GLU A 440 20.34 -14.67 -7.00
N GLU A 441 20.81 -14.02 -5.94
CA GLU A 441 22.16 -13.44 -5.89
C GLU A 441 23.30 -14.48 -5.81
N HIS A 442 23.00 -15.74 -5.46
CA HIS A 442 24.03 -16.78 -5.46
C HIS A 442 24.55 -17.11 -6.86
N ILE A 443 23.74 -16.92 -7.91
CA ILE A 443 24.16 -17.12 -9.30
C ILE A 443 25.13 -16.01 -9.75
N SER A 444 24.90 -14.76 -9.35
CA SER A 444 25.70 -13.61 -9.80
C SER A 444 27.13 -13.59 -9.21
N SER A 445 27.32 -14.19 -8.03
CA SER A 445 28.64 -14.35 -7.40
C SER A 445 29.52 -15.41 -8.08
N GLN A 446 28.92 -16.44 -8.70
CA GLN A 446 29.66 -17.50 -9.39
C GLN A 446 30.03 -17.15 -10.84
N THR A 447 29.39 -16.16 -11.45
CA THR A 447 29.70 -15.70 -12.83
C THR A 447 30.81 -14.65 -12.90
N ARG A 448 31.40 -14.24 -11.75
CA ARG A 448 32.50 -13.26 -11.68
C ARG A 448 33.89 -13.89 -11.42
N GLN A 449 34.08 -15.17 -11.76
CA GLN A 449 35.41 -15.80 -11.80
C GLN A 449 35.80 -16.16 -13.23
#